data_AF-A0A7W0SLU0-F1
#
_entry.id   AF-A0A7W0SLU0-F1
#
_cell.length_a   1.000
_cell.length_b   1.000
_cell.length_c   1.000
_cell.angle_alpha   90.00
_cell.angle_beta   90.00
_cell.angle_gamma   90.00
#
_symmetry.space_group_name_H-M   'P 1'
#
loop_
_entity.id
_entity.type
_entity.pdbx_description
1 polymer ?
#
loop_
_entity_poly.entity_id
_entity_poly.type
_entity_poly.pdbx_seq_one_letter_code
_entity_poly.pdbx_strand_id
1 'polypeptide(L)'
;RVVIMTAKTKIGMSDLPELGTTDEKPASSFRFPSFKAATDAYHREFILHKLAEFDGNVSRAAEEMGVDRSHLYRRMRNLGIQVNGEKK
;
A
#
# COMPACT_ATOMS: atom_id res chain seq x y z
N ARG A 1 9.71 1.87 14.84
CA ARG A 1 10.95 2.68 14.92
C ARG A 1 11.44 2.56 16.35
N VAL A 2 12.65 2.05 16.58
CA VAL A 2 13.24 1.91 17.93
C VAL A 2 14.43 2.86 18.02
N VAL A 3 14.53 3.60 19.13
CA VAL A 3 15.63 4.54 19.41
C VAL A 3 16.24 4.13 20.75
N ILE A 4 17.54 3.85 20.76
CA ILE A 4 18.30 3.50 21.96
C ILE A 4 19.21 4.69 22.29
N MET A 5 18.92 5.38 23.40
CA MET A 5 19.73 6.52 23.87
C MET A 5 20.45 6.12 25.15
N THR A 6 21.73 5.78 25.04
CA THR A 6 22.60 5.43 26.17
C THR A 6 23.82 6.33 26.19
N ALA A 7 24.20 6.79 27.39
CA ALA A 7 25.35 7.65 27.61
C ALA A 7 26.70 6.88 27.61
N LYS A 8 26.66 5.55 27.51
CA LYS A 8 27.85 4.69 27.50
C LYS A 8 28.45 4.60 26.10
N THR A 9 29.78 4.59 26.02
CA THR A 9 30.54 4.49 24.75
C THR A 9 30.54 3.09 24.13
N LYS A 10 30.19 2.05 24.91
CA LYS A 10 30.03 0.66 24.44
C LYS A 10 28.68 0.14 24.90
N ILE A 11 27.94 -0.43 23.96
CA ILE A 11 26.59 -0.98 24.16
C ILE A 11 26.71 -2.50 24.25
N GLY A 12 26.30 -3.09 25.38
CA GLY A 12 26.26 -4.54 25.58
C GLY A 12 24.86 -5.12 25.43
N MET A 13 24.74 -6.45 25.44
CA MET A 13 23.43 -7.14 25.34
C MET A 13 22.44 -6.70 26.42
N SER A 14 22.94 -6.30 27.60
CA SER A 14 22.13 -5.83 28.74
C SER A 14 21.57 -4.42 28.57
N ASP A 15 22.12 -3.62 27.65
CA ASP A 15 21.64 -2.26 27.36
C ASP A 15 20.56 -2.28 26.26
N LEU A 16 20.35 -3.42 25.59
CA LEU A 16 19.22 -3.60 24.70
C LEU A 16 17.97 -3.81 25.54
N PRO A 17 16.82 -3.18 25.19
CA PRO A 17 15.55 -3.58 25.77
C PRO A 17 15.37 -5.08 25.53
N GLU A 18 14.63 -5.76 26.40
CA GLU A 18 14.12 -7.09 26.10
C GLU A 18 13.26 -6.95 24.85
N LEU A 19 13.88 -7.12 23.69
CA LEU A 19 13.22 -7.42 22.45
C LEU A 19 12.65 -8.80 22.74
N GLY A 20 11.47 -8.82 23.36
CA GLY A 20 10.65 -9.99 23.35
C GLY A 20 10.69 -10.51 21.93
N THR A 21 10.65 -11.82 21.78
CA THR A 21 10.04 -12.41 20.61
C THR A 21 8.59 -11.95 20.60
N THR A 22 8.36 -10.64 20.43
CA THR A 22 7.10 -10.10 20.02
C THR A 22 6.84 -10.89 18.76
N ASP A 23 5.70 -11.55 18.73
CA ASP A 23 5.03 -12.06 17.56
C ASP A 23 4.70 -10.89 16.57
N GLU A 24 5.56 -9.88 16.51
CA GLU A 24 5.67 -8.96 15.40
C GLU A 24 6.13 -9.85 14.27
N LYS A 25 5.12 -10.33 13.53
CA LYS A 25 5.27 -10.86 12.18
C LYS A 25 6.44 -10.10 11.57
N PRO A 26 7.54 -10.78 11.20
CA PRO A 26 8.69 -10.11 10.61
C PRO A 26 8.13 -9.16 9.57
N ALA A 27 8.58 -7.91 9.51
CA ALA A 27 8.13 -6.94 8.52
C ALA A 27 8.19 -7.61 7.15
N SER A 28 7.07 -8.19 6.71
CA SER A 28 7.15 -9.49 6.06
C SER A 28 7.69 -9.26 4.67
N SER A 29 8.87 -9.79 4.40
CA SER A 29 9.49 -9.77 3.06
C SER A 29 8.54 -10.34 1.99
N PHE A 30 7.48 -11.06 2.41
CA PHE A 30 6.38 -11.53 1.58
C PHE A 30 5.02 -11.19 2.21
N ARG A 31 4.65 -9.90 2.19
CA ARG A 31 3.35 -9.41 2.68
C ARG A 31 2.14 -9.97 1.93
N PHE A 32 2.38 -10.52 0.75
CA PHE A 32 1.36 -11.05 -0.14
C PHE A 32 1.62 -12.54 -0.42
N PRO A 33 0.55 -13.37 -0.45
CA PRO A 33 0.67 -14.81 -0.66
C PRO A 33 1.04 -15.20 -2.09
N SER A 34 1.00 -14.27 -3.04
CA SER A 34 1.41 -14.49 -4.43
C SER A 34 1.88 -13.19 -5.10
N PHE A 35 2.67 -13.32 -6.16
CA PHE A 35 3.06 -12.19 -7.01
C PHE A 35 1.82 -11.44 -7.53
N LYS A 36 0.79 -12.17 -7.97
CA LYS A 36 -0.47 -11.59 -8.41
C LYS A 36 -1.12 -10.75 -7.33
N ALA A 37 -1.19 -11.25 -6.09
CA ALA A 37 -1.77 -10.50 -4.98
C ALA A 37 -0.98 -9.22 -4.66
N ALA A 38 0.35 -9.26 -4.75
CA ALA A 38 1.19 -8.07 -4.58
C ALA A 38 0.95 -7.02 -5.67
N THR A 39 0.94 -7.47 -6.94
CA THR A 39 0.69 -6.60 -8.09
C THR A 39 -0.71 -6.02 -8.06
N ASP A 40 -1.73 -6.81 -7.72
CA ASP A 40 -3.11 -6.34 -7.62
C ASP A 40 -3.28 -5.32 -6.49
N ALA A 41 -2.64 -5.53 -5.34
CA ALA A 41 -2.62 -4.55 -4.25
C ALA A 41 -1.95 -3.23 -4.67
N TYR A 42 -0.79 -3.30 -5.32
CA TYR A 42 -0.11 -2.11 -5.86
C TYR A 42 -0.98 -1.38 -6.88
N HIS A 43 -1.54 -2.10 -7.86
CA HIS A 43 -2.41 -1.51 -8.87
C HIS A 43 -3.65 -0.86 -8.26
N ARG A 44 -4.23 -1.46 -7.22
CA ARG A 44 -5.38 -0.90 -6.53
C ARG A 44 -5.04 0.45 -5.90
N GLU A 45 -3.95 0.52 -5.15
CA GLU A 45 -3.50 1.76 -4.51
C GLU A 45 -3.14 2.84 -5.54
N PHE A 46 -2.46 2.46 -6.63
CA PHE A 46 -2.12 3.37 -7.70
C PHE A 46 -3.36 4.00 -8.36
N ILE A 47 -4.36 3.18 -8.69
CA ILE A 47 -5.61 3.67 -9.30
C ILE A 47 -6.36 4.57 -8.32
N LEU A 48 -6.44 4.20 -7.04
CA LEU A 48 -7.09 5.03 -6.01
C LEU A 48 -6.40 6.39 -5.86
N HIS A 49 -5.07 6.41 -5.87
CA HIS A 49 -4.30 7.64 -5.79
C HIS A 49 -4.59 8.54 -6.99
N LYS A 50 -4.55 8.00 -8.23
CA LYS A 50 -4.88 8.78 -9.43
C LYS A 50 -6.33 9.24 -9.45
N LEU A 51 -7.27 8.44 -8.98
CA LEU A 51 -8.66 8.89 -8.88
C LEU A 51 -8.80 10.04 -7.87
N ALA A 52 -8.09 10.01 -6.75
CA ALA A 52 -8.11 11.09 -5.77
C ALA A 52 -7.54 12.40 -6.34
N GLU A 53 -6.47 12.35 -7.13
CA GLU A 53 -5.92 13.54 -7.81
C GLU A 53 -6.92 14.23 -8.74
N PHE A 54 -7.83 13.47 -9.36
CA PHE A 54 -8.81 13.98 -10.33
C PHE A 54 -10.23 14.10 -9.76
N ASP A 55 -10.39 14.09 -8.43
CA ASP A 55 -11.67 14.20 -7.72
C ASP A 55 -12.67 13.11 -8.13
N GLY A 56 -12.19 11.87 -8.24
CA GLY A 56 -12.98 10.71 -8.67
C GLY A 56 -13.32 10.69 -10.16
N ASN A 57 -12.82 11.64 -10.96
CA ASN A 57 -13.07 11.66 -12.40
C ASN A 57 -12.25 10.58 -13.13
N VAL A 58 -12.86 9.42 -13.32
CA VAL A 58 -12.27 8.25 -14.01
C VAL A 58 -11.82 8.59 -15.44
N SER A 59 -12.54 9.48 -16.14
CA SER A 59 -12.18 9.85 -17.52
C SER A 59 -10.86 10.61 -17.57
N ARG A 60 -10.67 11.60 -16.69
CA ARG A 60 -9.42 12.35 -16.58
C ARG A 60 -8.28 11.48 -16.06
N ALA A 61 -8.55 10.62 -15.08
CA ALA A 61 -7.56 9.67 -14.57
C ALA A 61 -7.08 8.69 -15.65
N ALA A 62 -7.97 8.21 -16.51
CA ALA A 62 -7.62 7.33 -17.62
C ALA A 62 -6.75 8.03 -18.68
N GLU A 63 -7.09 9.28 -19.03
CA GLU A 63 -6.32 10.10 -19.96
C GLU A 63 -4.91 10.37 -19.42
N GLU A 64 -4.78 10.77 -18.16
CA GLU A 64 -3.46 10.99 -17.53
C GLU A 64 -2.64 9.71 -17.44
N MET A 65 -3.29 8.59 -17.12
CA MET A 65 -2.63 7.28 -17.07
C MET A 65 -2.29 6.72 -18.46
N GLY A 66 -2.76 7.35 -19.55
CA GLY A 66 -2.57 6.87 -20.92
C GLY A 66 -3.27 5.53 -21.20
N VAL A 67 -4.37 5.25 -20.50
CA VAL A 67 -5.15 4.00 -20.65
C VAL A 67 -6.55 4.30 -21.15
N ASP A 68 -7.12 3.37 -21.94
CA ASP A 68 -8.52 3.45 -22.31
C ASP A 68 -9.42 3.44 -21.08
N ARG A 69 -10.41 4.34 -21.06
CA ARG A 69 -11.42 4.44 -20.00
C ARG A 69 -12.09 3.08 -19.75
N SER A 70 -12.48 2.37 -20.81
CA SER A 70 -13.11 1.04 -20.74
C SER A 70 -12.20 -0.01 -20.08
N HIS A 71 -10.89 0.07 -20.34
CA HIS A 71 -9.90 -0.81 -19.72
C HIS A 71 -9.72 -0.48 -18.24
N LEU A 72 -9.66 0.81 -17.89
CA LEU A 72 -9.59 1.25 -16.50
C LEU A 72 -10.82 0.78 -15.72
N TYR A 73 -12.04 0.97 -16.24
CA TYR A 73 -13.26 0.47 -15.61
C TYR A 73 -13.25 -1.05 -15.40
N ARG A 74 -12.81 -1.82 -16.39
CA ARG A 74 -12.68 -3.28 -16.25
C ARG A 74 -11.66 -3.65 -15.16
N ARG A 75 -10.53 -2.94 -15.12
CA ARG A 75 -9.48 -3.16 -14.12
C ARG A 75 -9.96 -2.80 -12.72
N MET A 76 -10.68 -1.70 -12.56
CA MET A 76 -11.28 -1.27 -11.30
C MET A 76 -12.27 -2.30 -10.76
N ARG A 77 -13.17 -2.81 -11.61
CA ARG A 77 -14.12 -3.87 -11.22
C ARG A 77 -13.40 -5.14 -10.76
N ASN A 78 -12.36 -5.56 -11.48
CA ASN A 78 -11.57 -6.74 -11.11
C ASN A 78 -10.80 -6.57 -9.79
N LEU A 79 -10.42 -5.34 -9.45
CA LEU A 79 -9.70 -5.00 -8.20
C LEU A 79 -10.65 -4.58 -7.07
N GLY A 80 -11.98 -4.64 -7.27
CA GLY A 80 -12.98 -4.26 -6.28
C GLY A 80 -13.00 -2.76 -5.94
N ILE A 81 -12.58 -1.90 -6.86
CA ILE A 81 -12.63 -0.44 -6.68
C ILE A 81 -14.01 0.06 -7.10
N GLN A 82 -14.78 0.57 -6.14
CA GLN A 82 -16.07 1.20 -6.40
C GLN A 82 -15.85 2.65 -6.81
N VAL A 83 -16.35 3.02 -8.00
CA VAL A 83 -16.42 4.42 -8.42
C VAL A 83 -17.63 5.02 -7.73
N ASN A 84 -17.40 5.86 -6.71
CA ASN A 84 -18.47 6.61 -6.07
C ASN A 84 -18.99 7.71 -7.02
N GLY A 85 -19.80 7.30 -8.00
CA GLY A 85 -20.47 8.19 -8.95
C GLY A 85 -22.00 8.04 -8.96
N GLU A 86 -22.57 7.11 -8.19
CA GLU A 86 -24.01 6.92 -8.08
C GLU A 86 -24.43 7.10 -6.62
N LYS A 87 -24.41 8.34 -6.14
CA LYS A 87 -25.28 8.72 -5.02
C LYS A 87 -26.70 8.80 -5.59
N LYS A 88 -27.52 7.86 -5.13
CA LYS A 88 -28.97 7.84 -5.26
C LYS A 88 -29.59 9.07 -4.60
#